data_AF-A0A6A7N6W9-F1
#
_entry.id   AF-A0A6A7N6W9-F1
#
_cell.length_a   1.000
_cell.length_b   1.000
_cell.length_c   1.000
_cell.angle_alpha   90.00
_cell.angle_beta   90.00
_cell.angle_gamma   90.00
#
_symmetry.space_group_name_H-M   'P 1'
#
loop_
_entity.id
_entity.type
_entity.pdbx_description
1 polymer ?
#
loop_
_entity_poly.entity_id
_entity_poly.type
_entity_poly.pdbx_seq_one_letter_code
_entity_poly.pdbx_strand_id
1 'polypeptide(L)'
;MKILNLEAMLEVAGTLQVHNYAGLVAMAELAADAIADAVAGHLGIVAENAAWNASGGLCVRFRPSADGQQCPAEIEAADPQGWWQ
;
A
#
# COMPACT_ATOMS: atom_id res chain seq x y z
N MET A 1 25.85 1.15 12.16
CA MET A 1 24.64 0.33 11.94
C MET A 1 23.66 1.13 11.10
N LYS A 2 22.99 0.49 10.13
CA LYS A 2 21.95 1.12 9.29
C LYS A 2 20.69 0.26 9.39
N ILE A 3 19.52 0.89 9.43
CA ILE A 3 18.21 0.23 9.50
C ILE A 3 17.42 0.73 8.29
N LEU A 4 16.87 -0.19 7.50
CA LEU A 4 16.04 0.10 6.32
C LEU A 4 14.65 -0.49 6.54
N ASN A 5 13.62 0.24 6.09
CA ASN A 5 12.26 -0.30 5.97
C ASN A 5 12.14 -1.11 4.66
N LEU A 6 10.98 -1.75 4.45
CA LEU A 6 10.75 -2.59 3.28
C LEU A 6 10.91 -1.82 1.96
N GLU A 7 10.35 -0.61 1.88
CA GLU A 7 10.40 0.22 0.68
C GLU A 7 11.84 0.59 0.31
N ALA A 8 12.63 1.08 1.27
CA ALA A 8 14.04 1.39 1.04
C ALA A 8 14.85 0.15 0.64
N MET A 9 14.50 -1.04 1.16
CA MET A 9 15.13 -2.28 0.71
C MET A 9 14.76 -2.62 -0.73
N LEU A 10 13.51 -2.41 -1.15
CA LEU A 10 13.05 -2.62 -2.53
C LEU A 10 13.70 -1.61 -3.49
N GLU A 11 13.80 -0.35 -3.12
CA GLU A 11 14.51 0.68 -3.91
C GLU A 11 15.99 0.31 -4.13
N VAL A 12 16.68 -0.11 -3.07
CA VAL A 12 18.06 -0.59 -3.15
C VAL A 12 18.16 -1.83 -4.03
N ALA A 13 17.23 -2.79 -3.87
CA ALA A 13 17.17 -4.00 -4.69
C ALA A 13 16.98 -3.68 -6.18
N GLY A 14 16.12 -2.73 -6.52
CA GLY A 14 15.91 -2.25 -7.88
C GLY A 14 17.14 -1.55 -8.45
N THR A 15 17.79 -0.70 -7.64
CA THR A 15 19.02 0.01 -8.01
C THR A 15 20.18 -0.96 -8.31
N LEU A 16 20.31 -2.01 -7.49
CA LEU A 16 21.33 -3.05 -7.66
C LEU A 16 20.96 -4.10 -8.71
N GLN A 17 19.76 -4.02 -9.30
CA GLN A 17 19.22 -5.00 -10.25
C GLN A 17 19.33 -6.44 -9.73
N VAL A 18 18.96 -6.66 -8.47
CA VAL A 18 19.06 -7.99 -7.86
C VAL A 18 18.24 -9.01 -8.65
N HIS A 19 18.72 -10.26 -8.68
CA HIS A 19 18.01 -11.33 -9.35
C HIS A 19 16.59 -11.47 -8.79
N ASN A 20 15.61 -11.66 -9.68
CA ASN A 20 14.20 -11.78 -9.33
C ASN A 20 13.59 -10.55 -8.61
N TYR A 21 14.07 -9.33 -8.89
CA TYR A 21 13.51 -8.09 -8.34
C TYR A 21 11.98 -8.00 -8.50
N ALA A 22 11.44 -8.30 -9.69
CA ALA A 22 10.00 -8.29 -9.94
C ALA A 22 9.23 -9.27 -9.03
N GLY A 23 9.79 -10.45 -8.75
CA GLY A 23 9.18 -11.40 -7.82
C GLY A 23 9.21 -10.91 -6.37
N LEU A 24 10.25 -10.20 -5.96
CA LEU A 24 10.32 -9.59 -4.63
C LEU A 24 9.26 -8.48 -4.46
N VAL A 25 9.09 -7.65 -5.50
CA VAL A 25 8.03 -6.63 -5.54
C VAL A 25 6.65 -7.28 -5.44
N ALA A 26 6.37 -8.31 -6.24
CA ALA A 26 5.08 -9.01 -6.20
C ALA A 26 4.77 -9.64 -4.83
N MET A 27 5.79 -10.14 -4.12
CA MET A 27 5.62 -10.65 -2.76
C MET A 27 5.32 -9.53 -1.74
N ALA A 28 5.92 -8.36 -1.92
CA ALA A 28 5.61 -7.20 -1.09
C ALA A 28 4.20 -6.69 -1.33
N GLU A 29 3.78 -6.59 -2.61
CA GLU A 29 2.40 -6.26 -3.00
C GLU A 29 1.39 -7.22 -2.38
N LEU A 30 1.63 -8.53 -2.46
CA LEU A 30 0.76 -9.54 -1.84
C LEU A 30 0.64 -9.37 -0.31
N ALA A 31 1.73 -9.01 0.35
CA ALA A 31 1.71 -8.76 1.79
C ALA A 31 0.92 -7.48 2.14
N ALA A 32 1.06 -6.42 1.33
CA ALA A 32 0.28 -5.20 1.50
C ALA A 32 -1.21 -5.41 1.22
N ASP A 33 -1.56 -6.21 0.21
CA ASP A 33 -2.95 -6.62 -0.06
C ASP A 33 -3.59 -7.26 1.17
N ALA A 34 -2.91 -8.24 1.77
CA ALA A 34 -3.42 -8.93 2.95
C ALA A 34 -3.63 -8.00 4.16
N ILE A 35 -2.74 -7.02 4.35
CA ILE A 35 -2.88 -6.00 5.40
C ILE A 35 -4.05 -5.06 5.08
N ALA A 36 -4.15 -4.61 3.82
CA ALA A 36 -5.18 -3.69 3.38
C ALA A 36 -6.57 -4.32 3.47
N ASP A 37 -6.73 -5.59 3.09
CA ASP A 37 -7.97 -6.34 3.25
C ASP A 37 -8.39 -6.44 4.72
N ALA A 38 -7.44 -6.70 5.63
CA ALA A 38 -7.72 -6.76 7.06
C ALA A 38 -8.17 -5.40 7.61
N VAL A 39 -7.52 -4.31 7.20
CA VAL A 39 -7.89 -2.93 7.57
C VAL A 39 -9.26 -2.57 7.00
N ALA A 40 -9.49 -2.85 5.71
CA ALA A 40 -10.74 -2.56 5.03
C ALA A 40 -11.92 -3.33 5.64
N GLY A 41 -11.72 -4.61 5.94
CA GLY A 41 -12.70 -5.44 6.63
C GLY A 41 -13.03 -4.94 8.04
N HIS A 42 -12.04 -4.41 8.77
CA HIS A 42 -12.28 -3.81 10.08
C HIS A 42 -13.04 -2.48 10.00
N LEU A 43 -12.75 -1.64 9.01
CA LEU A 43 -13.35 -0.32 8.83
C LEU A 43 -14.64 -0.32 7.99
N GLY A 44 -15.01 -1.45 7.41
CA GLY A 44 -16.18 -1.56 6.53
C GLY A 44 -16.03 -0.77 5.23
N ILE A 45 -14.81 -0.69 4.68
CA ILE A 45 -14.48 -0.03 3.41
C ILE A 45 -13.95 -1.08 2.42
N VAL A 46 -13.57 -0.65 1.22
CA VAL A 46 -12.95 -1.52 0.21
C VAL A 46 -11.48 -1.13 0.02
N ALA A 47 -10.60 -2.13 0.01
CA ALA A 47 -9.24 -2.00 -0.49
C ALA A 47 -9.17 -2.48 -1.94
N GLU A 48 -8.37 -1.81 -2.76
CA GLU A 48 -7.93 -2.30 -4.06
C GLU A 48 -6.55 -2.97 -3.95
N ASN A 49 -6.04 -3.50 -5.05
CA ASN A 49 -4.72 -4.12 -5.06
C ASN A 49 -3.61 -3.08 -4.82
N ALA A 50 -2.66 -3.48 -3.98
CA ALA A 50 -1.40 -2.83 -3.76
C ALA A 50 -0.57 -2.81 -5.04
N ALA A 51 0.09 -1.69 -5.26
CA ALA A 51 1.00 -1.53 -6.40
C ALA A 51 2.26 -0.79 -5.95
N TRP A 52 3.40 -1.33 -6.34
CA TRP A 52 4.66 -0.63 -6.27
C TRP A 52 4.69 0.46 -7.34
N ASN A 53 4.65 1.72 -6.91
CA ASN A 53 4.64 2.84 -7.83
C ASN A 53 6.08 3.23 -8.26
N ALA A 54 6.19 3.93 -9.39
CA ALA A 54 7.47 4.45 -9.87
C ALA A 54 8.05 5.56 -8.97
N SER A 55 7.26 6.06 -8.02
CA SER A 55 7.66 7.05 -7.02
C SER A 55 8.30 6.44 -5.78
N GLY A 56 8.50 5.11 -5.74
CA GLY A 56 9.26 4.42 -4.69
C GLY A 56 8.44 3.91 -3.51
N GLY A 57 7.11 3.89 -3.61
CA GLY A 57 6.22 3.49 -2.51
C GLY A 57 5.30 2.34 -2.89
N LEU A 58 5.01 1.51 -1.90
CA LEU A 58 3.96 0.50 -1.99
C LEU A 58 2.64 1.11 -1.53
N CYS A 59 1.73 1.36 -2.46
CA CYS A 59 0.50 2.08 -2.17
C CYS A 59 -0.72 1.20 -2.39
N VAL A 60 -1.74 1.39 -1.55
CA VAL A 60 -3.06 0.77 -1.70
C VAL A 60 -4.13 1.86 -1.77
N ARG A 61 -5.09 1.71 -2.68
CA ARG A 61 -6.26 2.58 -2.73
C ARG A 61 -7.37 2.04 -1.86
N PHE A 62 -7.99 2.92 -1.09
CA PHE A 62 -9.18 2.64 -0.31
C PHE A 62 -10.35 3.46 -0.84
N ARG A 63 -11.55 2.90 -0.78
CA ARG A 63 -12.78 3.58 -1.20
C ARG A 63 -13.99 3.17 -0.34
N PRO A 64 -15.07 3.96 -0.34
CA PRO A 64 -16.36 3.58 0.21
C PRO A 64 -16.81 2.19 -0.24
N SER A 65 -17.46 1.46 0.69
CA SER A 65 -18.23 0.26 0.35
C SER A 65 -19.66 0.59 -0.06
N ALA A 66 -20.17 1.77 0.31
CA ALA A 66 -21.49 2.27 -0.05
C ALA A 66 -21.48 3.78 -0.34
N ASP A 67 -22.42 4.21 -1.20
CA ASP A 67 -22.57 5.62 -1.57
C ASP A 67 -22.77 6.51 -0.34
N GLY A 68 -21.97 7.58 -0.24
CA GLY A 68 -22.04 8.55 0.85
C GLY A 68 -21.42 8.10 2.17
N GLN A 69 -20.78 6.93 2.24
CA GLN A 69 -19.99 6.52 3.40
C GLN A 69 -18.88 7.54 3.66
N GLN A 70 -18.78 8.02 4.90
CA GLN A 70 -17.71 8.94 5.31
C GLN A 70 -16.35 8.23 5.38
N CYS A 71 -15.28 8.96 5.06
CA CYS A 71 -13.92 8.47 5.19
C CYS A 71 -13.60 8.17 6.67
N PRO A 72 -13.15 6.95 7.01
CA PRO A 72 -12.68 6.67 8.37
C PRO A 72 -11.52 7.60 8.77
N ALA A 73 -11.50 8.05 10.02
CA ALA A 73 -10.54 9.04 10.50
C ALA A 73 -9.09 8.55 10.38
N GLU A 74 -8.86 7.24 10.52
CA GLU A 74 -7.54 6.61 10.37
C GLU A 74 -7.02 6.69 8.93
N ILE A 75 -7.90 6.56 7.94
CA ILE A 75 -7.55 6.68 6.51
C ILE A 75 -7.32 8.16 6.16
N GLU A 76 -8.22 9.05 6.59
CA GLU A 76 -8.07 10.51 6.40
C GLU A 76 -6.78 11.04 7.02
N ALA A 77 -6.41 10.57 8.22
CA ALA A 77 -5.17 10.99 8.86
C ALA A 77 -3.92 10.49 8.13
N ALA A 78 -4.01 9.33 7.45
CA ALA A 78 -2.92 8.76 6.68
C ALA A 78 -2.75 9.42 5.31
N ASP A 79 -3.84 9.85 4.67
CA ASP A 79 -3.84 10.60 3.40
C ASP A 79 -4.87 11.75 3.41
N PRO A 80 -4.57 12.89 4.06
CA PRO A 80 -5.51 14.01 4.22
C PRO A 80 -5.72 14.82 2.94
N GLN A 81 -4.96 14.53 1.88
CA GLN A 81 -5.10 15.17 0.57
C GLN A 81 -5.76 14.22 -0.45
N GLY A 82 -6.00 12.97 -0.07
CA GLY A 82 -6.63 11.96 -0.88
C GLY A 82 -8.08 12.32 -1.21
N TRP A 83 -8.51 11.97 -2.41
CA TRP A 83 -9.91 12.05 -2.77
C TRP A 83 -10.63 10.83 -2.20
N TRP A 84 -11.68 11.04 -1.39
CA TRP A 84 -12.60 10.00 -0.94
C TRP A 84 -13.89 9.92 -1.79
N GLN A 85 -14.03 8.87 -2.61
CA GLN A 85 -15.22 8.56 -3.42
C GLN A 85 -15.36 7.07 -3.71
#